data_AF-A0A9D7TN69-F1
#
_entry.id   AF-A0A9D7TN69-F1
#
_cell.length_a   1.000
_cell.length_b   1.000
_cell.length_c   1.000
_cell.angle_alpha   90.00
_cell.angle_beta   90.00
_cell.angle_gamma   90.00
#
_symmetry.space_group_name_H-M   'P 1'
#
loop_
_entity.id
_entity.type
_entity.pdbx_description
1 polymer ?
#
loop_
_entity_poly.entity_id
_entity_poly.type
_entity_poly.pdbx_seq_one_letter_code
_entity_poly.pdbx_strand_id
1 'polypeptide(L)'
;MIKENDAARLHKLLLAIESERTHDELFYKSMQEKNTIKDKLNAGFLWYPVEIIRSSYTVGDYVEVELKRNKSGPENHRFTEGIAVSIFNIQTERTDIRVYGIIC
;
A
#
# COMPACT_ATOMS: atom_id res chain seq x y z
N MET A 1 -19.82 -13.90 -32.50
CA MET A 1 -19.45 -12.59 -33.08
C MET A 1 -19.76 -11.52 -32.06
N ILE A 2 -18.74 -10.99 -31.37
CA ILE A 2 -18.91 -9.78 -30.55
C ILE A 2 -19.16 -8.65 -31.55
N LYS A 3 -20.31 -7.96 -31.44
CA LYS A 3 -20.64 -6.86 -32.35
C LYS A 3 -19.56 -5.79 -32.18
N GLU A 4 -19.03 -5.26 -33.28
CA GLU A 4 -17.93 -4.29 -33.34
C GLU A 4 -18.10 -3.08 -32.38
N ASN A 5 -19.36 -2.73 -32.08
CA ASN A 5 -19.74 -1.70 -31.10
C ASN A 5 -19.38 -2.04 -29.63
N ASP A 6 -19.41 -3.32 -29.25
CA ASP A 6 -19.07 -3.76 -27.89
C ASP A 6 -17.56 -3.69 -27.64
N ALA A 7 -16.74 -3.98 -28.66
CA ALA A 7 -15.28 -3.87 -28.57
C ALA A 7 -14.84 -2.40 -28.37
N ALA A 8 -15.43 -1.47 -29.13
CA ALA A 8 -15.18 -0.04 -28.96
C ALA A 8 -15.60 0.47 -27.56
N ARG A 9 -16.73 -0.01 -27.03
CA ARG A 9 -17.18 0.31 -25.67
C ARG A 9 -16.22 -0.21 -24.60
N LEU A 10 -15.80 -1.46 -24.71
CA LEU A 10 -14.85 -2.07 -23.75
C LEU A 10 -13.50 -1.37 -23.78
N HIS A 11 -13.01 -0.98 -24.96
CA HIS A 11 -11.76 -0.23 -25.07
C HIS A 11 -11.86 1.15 -24.41
N LYS A 12 -12.99 1.86 -24.57
CA LYS A 12 -13.21 3.13 -23.90
C LYS A 12 -13.25 2.99 -22.37
N LEU A 13 -13.86 1.92 -21.87
CA LEU A 13 -13.89 1.62 -20.43
C LEU A 13 -12.49 1.30 -19.90
N LEU A 14 -11.70 0.53 -20.64
CA LEU A 14 -10.32 0.23 -20.27
C LEU A 14 -9.48 1.52 -20.17
N LEU A 15 -9.59 2.41 -21.16
CA LEU A 15 -8.89 3.71 -21.14
C LEU A 15 -9.30 4.58 -19.94
N ALA A 16 -10.59 4.57 -19.58
CA ALA A 16 -11.08 5.30 -18.41
C ALA A 16 -10.47 4.75 -17.12
N ILE A 17 -10.47 3.42 -16.94
CA ILE A 17 -9.87 2.75 -15.78
C ILE A 17 -8.37 3.02 -15.71
N GLU A 18 -7.65 2.94 -16.83
CA GLU A 18 -6.22 3.22 -16.87
C GLU A 18 -5.91 4.68 -16.53
N SER A 19 -6.76 5.61 -16.97
CA SER A 19 -6.62 7.03 -16.63
C SER A 19 -6.81 7.29 -15.13
N GLU A 20 -7.79 6.64 -14.51
CA GLU A 20 -8.05 6.70 -13.06
C GLU A 20 -6.86 6.12 -12.29
N ARG A 21 -6.42 4.91 -12.65
CA ARG A 21 -5.26 4.25 -12.04
C ARG A 21 -4.00 5.13 -12.12
N THR A 22 -3.74 5.73 -13.27
CA THR A 22 -2.56 6.59 -13.47
C THR A 22 -2.64 7.87 -12.63
N HIS A 23 -3.84 8.46 -12.52
CA HIS A 23 -4.05 9.64 -11.69
C HIS A 23 -3.78 9.34 -10.21
N ASP A 24 -4.32 8.23 -9.71
CA ASP A 24 -4.13 7.79 -8.33
C ASP A 24 -2.65 7.49 -8.05
N GLU A 25 -1.97 6.76 -8.94
CA GLU A 25 -0.54 6.47 -8.82
C GLU A 25 0.30 7.74 -8.73
N LEU A 26 0.03 8.75 -9.57
CA LEU A 26 0.72 10.03 -9.53
C LEU A 26 0.44 10.80 -8.24
N PHE A 27 -0.82 10.79 -7.77
CA PHE A 27 -1.21 11.41 -6.52
C PHE A 27 -0.44 10.79 -5.35
N TYR A 28 -0.47 9.46 -5.22
CA TYR A 28 0.24 8.76 -4.16
C TYR A 28 1.76 8.94 -4.24
N LYS A 29 2.34 8.90 -5.44
CA LYS A 29 3.78 9.12 -5.64
C LYS A 29 4.19 10.53 -5.19
N SER A 30 3.44 11.55 -5.61
CA SER A 30 3.71 12.94 -5.21
C SER A 30 3.59 13.17 -3.71
N MET A 31 2.65 12.46 -3.06
CA MET A 31 2.46 12.50 -1.61
C MET A 31 3.57 11.75 -0.85
N GLN A 32 4.14 10.70 -1.44
CA GLN A 32 5.25 9.96 -0.85
C GLN A 32 6.58 10.71 -0.95
N GLU A 33 6.84 11.43 -2.05
CA GLU A 33 8.09 12.15 -2.31
C GLU A 33 8.24 13.43 -1.46
N LYS A 34 7.14 14.08 -1.08
CA LYS A 34 7.17 15.39 -0.42
C LYS A 34 7.18 15.35 1.11
N ASN A 35 6.91 14.21 1.73
CA ASN A 35 6.63 14.13 3.17
C ASN A 35 7.74 13.42 3.94
N THR A 36 8.22 14.05 5.01
CA THR A 36 9.17 13.40 5.94
C THR A 36 8.49 12.29 6.74
N ILE A 37 9.27 11.41 7.39
CA ILE A 37 8.72 10.34 8.25
C ILE A 37 7.75 10.91 9.32
N LYS A 38 8.06 12.09 9.87
CA LYS A 38 7.21 12.77 10.86
C LYS A 38 5.87 13.21 10.26
N ASP A 39 5.88 13.73 9.03
CA ASP A 39 4.65 14.18 8.35
C ASP A 39 3.75 12.99 8.01
N LYS A 40 4.35 11.88 7.57
CA LYS A 40 3.63 10.63 7.28
C LYS A 40 3.01 10.01 8.55
N LEU A 41 3.71 10.09 9.69
CA LEU A 41 3.19 9.67 10.99
C LEU A 41 2.00 10.53 11.43
N ASN A 42 2.10 11.85 11.30
CA ASN A 42 1.03 12.79 11.68
C ASN A 42 -0.21 12.65 10.80
N ALA A 43 -0.02 12.36 9.51
CA ALA A 43 -1.12 12.14 8.58
C ALA A 43 -1.83 10.78 8.78
N GLY A 44 -1.25 9.87 9.57
CA GLY A 44 -1.83 8.56 9.88
C GLY A 44 -1.65 7.51 8.77
N PHE A 45 -0.75 7.75 7.81
CA PHE A 45 -0.46 6.84 6.68
C PHE A 45 0.81 6.00 6.88
N LEU A 46 1.49 6.15 8.02
CA LEU A 46 2.70 5.41 8.35
C LEU A 46 2.65 4.90 9.78
N TRP A 47 3.02 3.64 9.97
CA TRP A 47 3.32 3.07 11.27
C TRP A 47 4.83 2.86 11.41
N TYR A 48 5.42 3.56 12.37
CA TYR A 48 6.85 3.48 12.68
C TYR A 48 7.14 3.99 14.10
N PRO A 49 8.02 3.35 14.89
CA PRO A 49 8.59 2.02 14.69
C PRO A 49 7.59 0.89 15.00
N VAL A 50 7.67 -0.19 14.23
CA VAL A 50 6.90 -1.43 14.42
C VAL A 50 7.83 -2.61 14.66
N GLU A 51 7.32 -3.62 15.34
CA GLU A 51 8.02 -4.86 15.65
C GLU A 51 7.17 -6.05 15.19
N ILE A 52 7.80 -7.07 14.60
CA ILE A 52 7.10 -8.29 14.18
C ILE A 52 6.90 -9.17 15.40
N ILE A 53 5.63 -9.43 15.77
CA ILE A 53 5.26 -10.30 16.90
C ILE A 53 5.25 -11.76 16.44
N ARG A 54 4.66 -12.00 15.27
CA ARG A 54 4.39 -13.33 14.75
C ARG A 54 4.48 -13.32 13.23
N SER A 55 5.00 -14.40 12.67
CA SER A 55 4.88 -14.70 11.26
C SER A 55 4.36 -16.14 11.09
N SER A 56 3.38 -16.31 10.23
CA SER A 56 2.76 -17.60 9.92
C SER A 56 2.53 -17.74 8.43
N TYR A 57 2.55 -18.99 7.96
CA TYR A 57 2.09 -19.31 6.61
C TYR A 57 0.59 -19.55 6.66
N THR A 58 -0.15 -18.92 5.77
CA THR A 58 -1.59 -19.12 5.61
C THR A 58 -1.88 -19.99 4.38
N VAL A 59 -3.16 -20.29 4.16
CA VAL A 59 -3.61 -21.08 3.02
C VAL A 59 -3.30 -20.31 1.73
N GLY A 60 -2.63 -20.97 0.78
CA GLY A 60 -2.24 -20.35 -0.50
C GLY A 60 -0.82 -19.76 -0.52
N ASP A 61 0.06 -20.21 0.38
CA ASP A 61 1.49 -19.82 0.47
C ASP A 61 1.74 -18.34 0.77
N TYR A 62 0.73 -17.63 1.27
CA TYR A 62 0.89 -16.27 1.75
C TYR A 62 1.54 -16.26 3.14
N VAL A 63 2.40 -15.27 3.36
CA VAL A 63 3.00 -15.01 4.67
C VAL A 63 2.16 -13.96 5.37
N GLU A 64 1.57 -14.33 6.50
CA GLU A 64 0.89 -13.42 7.40
C GLU A 64 1.88 -12.96 8.47
N VAL A 65 1.88 -11.65 8.74
CA VAL A 65 2.79 -11.03 9.69
C VAL A 65 1.99 -10.13 10.64
N GLU A 66 2.06 -10.43 11.93
CA GLU A 66 1.49 -9.57 12.96
C GLU A 66 2.51 -8.55 13.44
N LEU A 67 2.12 -7.28 13.41
CA LEU A 67 2.97 -6.15 13.76
C LEU A 67 2.47 -5.47 15.03
N LYS A 68 3.37 -5.23 15.98
CA LYS A 68 3.12 -4.37 17.14
C LYS A 68 3.71 -3.00 16.92
N ARG A 69 2.97 -1.96 17.30
CA ARG A 69 3.54 -0.62 17.44
C ARG A 69 4.31 -0.53 18.75
N ASN A 70 5.59 -0.13 18.71
CA ASN A 70 6.44 -0.06 19.90
C ASN A 70 6.30 1.29 20.66
N LYS A 71 5.83 2.35 19.99
CA LYS A 71 5.55 3.66 20.63
C LYS A 71 4.08 4.05 20.53
N SER A 72 3.55 4.63 21.62
CA SER A 72 2.28 5.35 21.65
C SER A 72 2.39 6.65 20.85
N GLY A 73 2.44 6.56 19.52
CA GLY A 73 2.22 7.72 18.65
C GLY A 73 0.73 8.02 18.51
N PRO A 74 0.33 9.03 17.71
CA PRO A 74 -1.07 9.44 17.61
C PRO A 74 -1.98 8.23 17.31
N GLU A 75 -3.07 8.09 18.07
CA GLU A 75 -4.01 6.96 18.01
C GLU A 75 -4.69 6.87 16.64
N ASN A 76 -4.82 8.00 15.94
CA ASN A 76 -5.52 8.09 14.68
C ASN A 76 -4.62 7.62 13.51
N HIS A 77 -4.74 6.36 13.14
CA HIS A 77 -4.28 5.84 11.86
C HIS A 77 -5.43 5.72 10.87
N ARG A 78 -5.11 5.69 9.58
CA ARG A 78 -6.10 5.49 8.50
C ARG A 78 -6.07 4.08 7.91
N PHE A 79 -5.32 3.16 8.52
CA PHE A 79 -5.29 1.76 8.12
C PHE A 79 -6.64 1.10 8.42
N THR A 80 -7.23 0.50 7.40
CA THR A 80 -8.43 -0.35 7.47
C THR A 80 -8.14 -1.67 6.80
N GLU A 81 -8.94 -2.68 7.13
CA GLU A 81 -8.93 -3.98 6.46
C GLU A 81 -9.11 -3.80 4.93
N GLY A 82 -8.42 -4.63 4.15
CA GLY A 82 -8.44 -4.63 2.68
C GLY A 82 -7.54 -3.60 2.01
N ILE A 83 -6.88 -2.70 2.77
CA ILE A 83 -5.95 -1.74 2.19
C ILE A 83 -4.60 -2.41 1.87
N ALA A 84 -4.08 -2.11 0.67
CA ALA A 84 -2.73 -2.48 0.28
C ALA A 84 -1.69 -1.62 1.02
N VAL A 85 -0.70 -2.29 1.61
CA VAL A 85 0.37 -1.65 2.39
C VAL A 85 1.74 -2.12 1.95
N SER A 86 2.76 -1.35 2.31
CA SER A 86 4.16 -1.72 2.10
C SER A 86 4.93 -1.66 3.42
N ILE A 87 5.74 -2.68 3.65
CA ILE A 87 6.68 -2.79 4.76
C ILE A 87 8.06 -2.50 4.20
N PHE A 88 8.80 -1.61 4.86
CA PHE A 88 10.16 -1.25 4.48
C PHE A 88 11.12 -1.40 5.66
N ASN A 89 12.40 -1.66 5.35
CA ASN A 89 13.47 -1.69 6.34
C ASN A 89 14.24 -0.36 6.32
N ILE A 90 14.81 0.03 7.47
CA ILE A 90 15.59 1.26 7.63
C ILE A 90 17.10 0.99 7.63
N GLN A 91 17.54 -0.28 7.57
CA GLN A 91 18.97 -0.58 7.52
C GLN A 91 19.65 0.01 6.27
N THR A 92 20.67 0.84 6.53
CA THR A 92 21.21 1.89 5.67
C THR A 92 22.09 1.43 4.49
N GLU A 93 22.43 0.14 4.33
CA GLU A 93 23.52 -0.26 3.41
C GLU A 93 23.20 -1.37 2.40
N ARG A 94 22.07 -2.06 2.53
CA ARG A 94 21.70 -3.14 1.60
C ARG A 94 20.25 -3.00 1.22
N THR A 95 20.04 -2.47 0.01
CA THR A 95 18.82 -2.53 -0.81
C THR A 95 17.55 -2.15 -0.04
N ASP A 96 16.83 -1.10 -0.46
CA ASP A 96 15.50 -0.78 0.11
C ASP A 96 14.53 -1.94 -0.18
N ILE A 97 14.53 -2.96 0.68
CA ILE A 97 13.67 -4.14 0.55
C ILE A 97 12.30 -3.71 1.02
N ARG A 98 11.40 -3.59 0.04
CA ARG A 98 9.99 -3.33 0.27
C ARG A 98 9.19 -4.57 -0.03
N VAL A 99 8.36 -4.96 0.92
CA VAL A 99 7.41 -6.05 0.78
C VAL A 99 6.02 -5.44 0.75
N TYR A 100 5.22 -5.84 -0.23
CA TYR A 100 3.84 -5.40 -0.40
C TYR A 100 2.89 -6.47 0.13
N GLY A 101 1.80 -6.04 0.76
CA GLY A 101 0.80 -6.91 1.33
C GLY A 101 -0.54 -6.21 1.49
N ILE A 102 -1.48 -6.91 2.10
CA ILE A 102 -2.83 -6.41 2.38
C ILE A 102 -3.05 -6.54 3.89
N ILE A 103 -3.73 -5.55 4.48
CA ILE A 103 -4.20 -5.67 5.87
C ILE A 103 -5.44 -6.56 5.89
N CYS A 104 -5.37 -7.65 6.65
CA CYS A 104 -6.47 -8.53 6.99
C CYS A 104 -6.88 -8.36 8.46
#